data_AF-A0A6M0G147-F1
#
_entry.id   AF-A0A6M0G147-F1
#
_cell.length_a   1.000
_cell.length_b   1.000
_cell.length_c   1.000
_cell.angle_alpha   90.00
_cell.angle_beta   90.00
_cell.angle_gamma   90.00
#
_symmetry.space_group_name_H-M   'P 1'
#
loop_
_entity.id
_entity.type
_entity.pdbx_description
1 polymer ?
#
loop_
_entity_poly.entity_id
_entity_poly.type
_entity_poly.pdbx_seq_one_letter_code
_entity_poly.pdbx_strand_id
1 'polypeptide(L)'
;MMPIGVPVDPLNSPHPVPWNWVLAAHAEITTNGHVSMRYYRSHSLISPDGQYAAYSRIQFKGEPELHHSRVSSVMFVENLQTGDLRTLTSSSPLADNPLISGEEAGLPGTFSMLLPISWSNSSDRVLARQFEGLLGTSNASDYAVVWDRQQNCLSTIAPAGIDYTYAVLLGWSQNNPEQVLFRTGQLGDDNWSMWGVALNGKTVLAVEAKPMVLGQVVNHVWAGPQLRRC
;
A
#
# COMPACT_ATOMS: atom_id res chain seq x y z
N MET A 1 18.91 -10.45 -23.02
CA MET A 1 17.96 -9.32 -22.91
C MET A 1 16.66 -9.89 -22.39
N MET A 2 16.44 -9.86 -21.07
CA MET A 2 15.16 -10.29 -20.50
C MET A 2 14.11 -9.20 -20.78
N PRO A 3 12.87 -9.55 -21.11
CA PRO A 3 11.83 -8.55 -21.29
C PRO A 3 11.65 -7.81 -19.96
N ILE A 4 11.49 -6.49 -20.01
CA ILE A 4 11.06 -5.68 -18.89
C ILE A 4 9.65 -6.17 -18.54
N GLY A 5 9.57 -7.12 -17.61
CA GLY A 5 8.30 -7.70 -17.17
C GLY A 5 7.42 -6.59 -16.63
N VAL A 6 6.20 -6.49 -17.17
CA VAL A 6 5.13 -5.65 -16.63
C VAL A 6 5.10 -5.85 -15.11
N PRO A 7 5.10 -4.78 -14.30
CA PRO A 7 4.93 -4.92 -12.86
C PRO A 7 3.66 -5.74 -12.59
N VAL A 8 3.82 -6.96 -12.09
CA VAL A 8 2.68 -7.84 -11.79
C VAL A 8 2.14 -7.42 -10.44
N ASP A 9 1.19 -6.51 -10.43
CA ASP A 9 0.40 -6.26 -9.24
C ASP A 9 -0.58 -7.42 -9.03
N PRO A 10 -0.61 -8.08 -7.86
CA PRO A 10 -1.48 -9.24 -7.65
C PRO A 10 -2.97 -8.94 -7.84
N LEU A 11 -3.39 -7.69 -7.66
CA LEU A 11 -4.77 -7.25 -7.87
C LEU A 11 -4.98 -6.50 -9.18
N ASN A 12 -3.96 -6.44 -10.04
CA ASN A 12 -3.96 -5.62 -11.25
C ASN A 12 -4.35 -4.16 -10.96
N SER A 13 -3.85 -3.63 -9.85
CA SER A 13 -4.08 -2.23 -9.43
C SER A 13 -3.34 -1.26 -10.35
N PRO A 14 -3.90 -0.06 -10.62
CA PRO A 14 -3.18 1.01 -11.31
C PRO A 14 -1.98 1.56 -10.51
N HIS A 15 -1.87 1.21 -9.22
CA HIS A 15 -0.83 1.69 -8.30
C HIS A 15 0.08 0.52 -7.87
N PRO A 16 0.93 -0.01 -8.75
CA PRO A 16 1.60 -1.30 -8.54
C PRO A 16 2.48 -1.31 -7.28
N VAL A 17 2.37 -2.38 -6.50
CA VAL A 17 3.32 -2.69 -5.42
C VAL A 17 4.60 -3.34 -5.99
N PRO A 18 5.74 -3.33 -5.27
CA PRO A 18 6.98 -3.96 -5.75
C PRO A 18 6.95 -5.49 -5.60
N TRP A 19 5.92 -6.14 -6.16
CA TRP A 19 5.71 -7.59 -6.03
C TRP A 19 6.82 -8.41 -6.68
N ASN A 20 7.29 -7.99 -7.86
CA ASN A 20 8.42 -8.65 -8.53
C ASN A 20 9.68 -8.67 -7.66
N TRP A 21 9.90 -7.62 -6.84
CA TRP A 21 11.00 -7.59 -5.89
C TRP A 21 10.82 -8.62 -4.77
N VAL A 22 9.59 -8.79 -4.25
CA VAL A 22 9.28 -9.83 -3.25
C VAL A 22 9.57 -11.23 -3.80
N LEU A 23 9.09 -11.53 -5.02
CA LEU A 23 9.30 -12.85 -5.64
C LEU A 23 10.78 -13.11 -5.95
N ALA A 24 11.51 -12.11 -6.44
CA ALA A 24 12.95 -12.22 -6.69
C ALA A 24 13.73 -12.45 -5.39
N ALA A 25 13.41 -11.70 -4.34
CA ALA A 25 14.00 -11.86 -3.01
C ALA A 25 13.75 -13.26 -2.43
N HIS A 26 12.55 -13.81 -2.60
CA HIS A 26 12.22 -15.16 -2.17
C HIS A 26 12.97 -16.24 -2.96
N ALA A 27 13.08 -16.09 -4.28
CA ALA A 27 13.84 -17.02 -5.13
C ALA A 27 15.34 -17.08 -4.74
N GLU A 28 15.95 -15.93 -4.45
CA GLU A 28 17.32 -15.88 -3.92
C GLU A 28 17.46 -16.60 -2.58
N ILE A 29 16.52 -16.39 -1.66
CA ILE A 29 16.54 -17.00 -0.32
C ILE A 29 16.36 -18.51 -0.41
N THR A 30 15.44 -18.98 -1.25
CA THR A 30 15.21 -20.41 -1.50
C THR A 30 16.46 -21.08 -2.05
N THR A 31 17.17 -20.42 -2.97
CA THR A 31 18.42 -20.95 -3.54
C THR A 31 19.53 -21.08 -2.51
N ASN A 32 19.61 -20.14 -1.55
CA ASN A 32 20.64 -20.14 -0.51
C ASN A 32 20.28 -20.99 0.72
N GLY A 33 19.01 -21.39 0.88
CA GLY A 33 18.54 -22.26 1.96
C GLY A 33 18.54 -21.65 3.37
N HIS A 34 18.77 -20.35 3.51
CA HIS A 34 18.87 -19.66 4.81
C HIS A 34 17.92 -18.48 4.92
N VAL A 35 17.36 -18.29 6.12
CA VAL A 35 16.53 -17.12 6.46
C VAL A 35 17.32 -15.83 6.22
N SER A 36 16.71 -14.86 5.55
CA SER A 36 17.37 -13.60 5.24
C SER A 36 16.40 -12.43 5.19
N MET A 37 16.93 -11.23 5.43
CA MET A 37 16.17 -9.99 5.30
C MET A 37 16.55 -9.28 4.01
N ARG A 38 15.54 -8.69 3.36
CA ARG A 38 15.70 -7.80 2.21
C ARG A 38 14.92 -6.52 2.46
N TYR A 39 15.43 -5.42 1.92
CA TYR A 39 14.81 -4.11 2.04
C TYR A 39 14.58 -3.49 0.67
N TYR A 40 13.46 -2.80 0.54
CA TYR A 40 13.12 -2.00 -0.62
C TYR A 40 12.66 -0.63 -0.15
N ARG A 41 13.00 0.41 -0.91
CA ARG A 41 12.50 1.77 -0.69
C ARG A 41 11.69 2.17 -1.92
N SER A 42 10.46 2.62 -1.71
CA SER A 42 9.64 3.16 -2.80
C SER A 42 10.22 4.48 -3.33
N HIS A 43 9.76 4.88 -4.51
CA HIS A 43 9.95 6.25 -4.97
C HIS A 43 9.30 7.25 -4.00
N SER A 44 9.81 8.48 -4.00
CA SER A 44 9.22 9.57 -3.22
C SER A 44 8.06 10.20 -3.99
N LEU A 45 6.94 10.44 -3.32
CA LEU A 45 5.79 11.17 -3.83
C LEU A 45 5.78 12.58 -3.22
N ILE A 46 6.07 13.57 -4.04
CA ILE A 46 6.13 14.98 -3.64
C ILE A 46 4.73 15.60 -3.68
N SER A 47 4.38 16.38 -2.66
CA SER A 47 3.11 17.11 -2.58
C SER A 47 2.99 18.17 -3.69
N PRO A 48 1.77 18.51 -4.16
CA PRO A 48 1.56 19.55 -5.16
C PRO A 48 2.14 20.92 -4.78
N ASP A 49 2.15 21.26 -3.47
CA ASP A 49 2.78 22.46 -2.94
C ASP A 49 4.32 22.37 -2.81
N GLY A 50 4.92 21.21 -3.10
CA GLY A 50 6.36 20.97 -3.04
C GLY A 50 6.95 20.92 -1.63
N GLN A 51 6.13 20.97 -0.58
CA GLN A 51 6.61 21.07 0.81
C GLN A 51 6.89 19.72 1.46
N TYR A 52 6.30 18.64 0.96
CA TYR A 52 6.39 17.32 1.59
C TYR A 52 6.77 16.23 0.60
N ALA A 53 7.50 15.22 1.09
CA ALA A 53 7.75 13.97 0.39
C ALA A 53 7.24 12.78 1.19
N ALA A 54 6.44 11.92 0.57
CA ALA A 54 6.04 10.65 1.15
C ALA A 54 6.78 9.49 0.48
N TYR A 55 7.26 8.51 1.24
CA TYR A 55 7.86 7.28 0.71
C TYR A 55 7.77 6.15 1.71
N SER A 56 7.96 4.91 1.26
CA SER A 56 7.89 3.73 2.11
C SER A 56 9.20 2.96 2.12
N ARG A 57 9.47 2.30 3.25
CA ARG A 57 10.45 1.22 3.35
C ARG A 57 9.69 -0.07 3.56
N ILE A 58 9.99 -1.06 2.73
CA ILE A 58 9.40 -2.39 2.76
C ILE A 58 10.49 -3.36 3.17
N GLN A 59 10.17 -4.22 4.11
CA GLN A 59 11.02 -5.28 4.62
C GLN A 59 10.41 -6.62 4.23
N PHE A 60 11.23 -7.49 3.64
CA PHE A 60 10.91 -8.89 3.44
C PHE A 60 11.79 -9.73 4.36
N LYS A 61 11.17 -10.42 5.31
CA LYS A 61 11.79 -11.47 6.11
C LYS A 61 11.47 -12.80 5.41
N GLY A 62 12.42 -13.30 4.63
CA GLY A 62 12.21 -14.50 3.83
C GLY A 62 12.75 -15.76 4.50
N GLU A 63 12.01 -16.84 4.30
CA GLU A 63 12.36 -18.22 4.62
C GLU A 63 12.21 -19.07 3.33
N PRO A 64 12.83 -20.26 3.22
CA PRO A 64 12.72 -21.08 2.01
C PRO A 64 11.25 -21.35 1.63
N GLU A 65 10.39 -21.65 2.61
CA GLU A 65 8.95 -21.74 2.39
C GLU A 65 8.29 -20.36 2.41
N LEU A 66 7.58 -20.00 1.33
CA LEU A 66 6.96 -18.68 1.19
C LEU A 66 5.90 -18.39 2.27
N HIS A 67 5.19 -19.41 2.75
CA HIS A 67 4.21 -19.29 3.84
C HIS A 67 4.84 -19.11 5.22
N HIS A 68 6.17 -19.25 5.36
CA HIS A 68 6.91 -18.84 6.56
C HIS A 68 7.51 -17.43 6.40
N SER A 69 7.55 -16.92 5.18
CA SER A 69 8.07 -15.59 4.90
C SER A 69 7.08 -14.50 5.30
N ARG A 70 7.54 -13.25 5.37
CA ARG A 70 6.71 -12.10 5.72
C ARG A 70 7.15 -10.83 5.01
N VAL A 71 6.19 -10.02 4.57
CA VAL A 71 6.45 -8.65 4.11
C VAL A 71 5.80 -7.65 5.07
N SER A 72 6.56 -6.66 5.52
CA SER A 72 6.06 -5.53 6.31
C SER A 72 6.57 -4.23 5.72
N SER A 73 5.97 -3.11 6.13
CA SER A 73 6.38 -1.81 5.65
C SER A 73 6.11 -0.70 6.66
N VAL A 74 6.82 0.39 6.47
CA VAL A 74 6.62 1.66 7.17
C VAL A 74 6.63 2.76 6.12
N MET A 75 5.67 3.68 6.22
CA MET A 75 5.64 4.89 5.41
C MET A 75 6.22 6.07 6.19
N PHE A 76 6.85 6.98 5.46
CA PHE A 76 7.43 8.21 5.98
C PHE A 76 6.84 9.39 5.24
N VAL A 77 6.64 10.50 5.96
CA VAL A 77 6.33 11.81 5.39
C VAL A 77 7.34 12.81 5.94
N GLU A 78 8.12 13.39 5.04
CA GLU A 78 9.18 14.35 5.34
C GLU A 78 8.73 15.75 4.95
N ASN A 79 8.89 16.72 5.85
CA ASN A 79 8.83 18.14 5.49
C ASN A 79 10.16 18.53 4.82
N LEU A 80 10.11 18.93 3.55
CA LEU A 80 11.30 19.24 2.76
C LEU A 80 11.98 20.56 3.12
N GLN A 81 11.29 21.43 3.87
CA GLN A 81 11.85 22.70 4.35
C GLN A 81 12.57 22.53 5.70
N THR A 82 11.96 21.78 6.62
CA THR A 82 12.49 21.61 7.99
C THR A 82 13.31 20.34 8.19
N GLY A 83 13.12 19.33 7.33
CA GLY A 83 13.66 17.99 7.51
C GLY A 83 12.90 17.12 8.52
N ASP A 84 11.76 17.61 9.05
CA ASP A 84 10.97 16.86 10.02
C ASP A 84 10.40 15.59 9.38
N LEU A 85 10.79 14.45 9.93
CA LEU A 85 10.39 13.13 9.44
C LEU A 85 9.32 12.53 10.34
N ARG A 86 8.16 12.24 9.76
CA ARG A 86 7.07 11.53 10.42
C ARG A 86 7.00 10.09 9.92
N THR A 87 6.79 9.18 10.85
CA THR A 87 6.54 7.77 10.56
C THR A 87 5.04 7.50 10.62
N LEU A 88 4.51 6.83 9.60
CA LEU A 88 3.11 6.44 9.49
C LEU A 88 3.01 4.91 9.44
N THR A 89 2.26 4.35 10.39
CA THR A 89 1.93 2.92 10.48
C THR A 89 0.42 2.78 10.51
N SER A 90 -0.18 2.10 9.54
CA SER A 90 -1.61 1.82 9.52
C SER A 90 -1.96 0.69 10.50
N SER A 91 -3.16 0.78 11.09
CA SER A 91 -3.81 -0.39 11.66
C SER A 91 -4.19 -1.33 10.52
N SER A 92 -3.69 -2.56 10.55
CA SER A 92 -3.99 -3.60 9.55
C SER A 92 -5.41 -4.14 9.80
N PRO A 93 -6.34 -4.02 8.83
CA PRO A 93 -7.65 -4.63 8.98
C PRO A 93 -7.61 -6.17 8.96
N LEU A 94 -6.52 -6.77 8.45
CA LEU A 94 -6.30 -8.22 8.60
C LEU A 94 -6.07 -8.64 10.05
N ALA A 95 -5.59 -7.76 10.93
CA ALA A 95 -5.50 -8.06 12.36
C ALA A 95 -6.90 -8.26 13.00
N ASP A 96 -7.94 -7.68 12.40
CA ASP A 96 -9.34 -7.76 12.85
C ASP A 96 -10.17 -8.82 12.06
N ASN A 97 -9.57 -9.54 11.11
CA ASN A 97 -10.26 -10.56 10.30
C ASN A 97 -10.54 -11.82 11.13
N PRO A 98 -11.80 -12.30 11.27
CA PRO A 98 -12.12 -13.48 12.07
C PRO A 98 -11.53 -14.81 11.58
N LEU A 99 -11.01 -14.87 10.34
CA LEU A 99 -10.24 -16.00 9.82
C LEU A 99 -8.77 -16.00 10.28
N ILE A 100 -8.31 -14.86 10.80
CA ILE A 100 -6.96 -14.59 11.32
C ILE A 100 -7.02 -14.22 12.82
N SER A 101 -8.23 -14.08 13.39
CA SER A 101 -8.45 -13.66 14.76
C SER A 101 -7.98 -14.74 15.73
N GLY A 102 -6.77 -14.54 16.24
CA GLY A 102 -6.14 -15.42 17.21
C GLY A 102 -4.77 -14.91 17.65
N GLU A 103 -3.95 -14.37 16.75
CA GLU A 103 -2.58 -13.98 17.10
C GLU A 103 -2.11 -12.75 16.31
N GLU A 104 -1.29 -11.94 16.99
CA GLU A 104 -0.78 -10.61 16.67
C GLU A 104 -0.35 -10.40 15.20
N ALA A 105 -0.19 -9.12 14.82
CA ALA A 105 0.45 -8.63 13.59
C ALA A 105 1.91 -9.13 13.43
N GLY A 106 2.04 -10.45 13.24
CA GLY A 106 3.15 -11.30 13.65
C GLY A 106 3.24 -12.59 12.84
N LEU A 107 2.10 -13.07 12.32
CA LEU A 107 1.97 -14.38 11.69
C LEU A 107 2.86 -14.55 10.44
N PRO A 108 3.63 -15.65 10.37
CA PRO A 108 4.28 -16.08 9.14
C PRO A 108 3.26 -16.21 7.99
N GLY A 109 3.73 -15.95 6.77
CA GLY A 109 2.90 -16.05 5.57
C GLY A 109 2.02 -14.82 5.31
N THR A 110 2.15 -13.74 6.09
CA THR A 110 1.41 -12.49 5.86
C THR A 110 2.24 -11.47 5.06
N PHE A 111 1.56 -10.62 4.30
CA PHE A 111 2.17 -9.41 3.75
C PHE A 111 1.31 -8.18 4.04
N SER A 112 1.96 -7.05 4.28
CA SER A 112 1.33 -5.75 4.49
C SER A 112 2.25 -4.64 3.97
N MET A 113 1.83 -3.99 2.87
CA MET A 113 2.60 -2.97 2.16
C MET A 113 1.82 -1.65 2.08
N LEU A 114 2.31 -0.64 2.80
CA LEU A 114 1.83 0.73 2.79
C LEU A 114 2.66 1.53 1.80
N LEU A 115 2.05 2.07 0.75
CA LEU A 115 2.71 2.84 -0.31
C LEU A 115 1.95 4.15 -0.57
N PRO A 116 2.61 5.31 -0.59
CA PRO A 116 1.95 6.55 -0.98
C PRO A 116 1.58 6.50 -2.46
N ILE A 117 0.33 6.87 -2.79
CA ILE A 117 -0.17 6.86 -4.17
C ILE A 117 -0.58 8.25 -4.67
N SER A 118 -1.03 9.13 -3.79
CA SER A 118 -1.50 10.46 -4.17
C SER A 118 -1.50 11.43 -3.00
N TRP A 119 -1.33 12.71 -3.28
CA TRP A 119 -1.75 13.79 -2.39
C TRP A 119 -3.19 14.22 -2.70
N SER A 120 -3.82 14.95 -1.78
CA SER A 120 -5.04 15.71 -2.08
C SER A 120 -4.72 16.94 -2.93
N ASN A 121 -5.75 17.53 -3.56
CA ASN A 121 -5.59 18.75 -4.35
C ASN A 121 -5.06 19.94 -3.52
N SER A 122 -5.42 20.00 -2.25
CA SER A 122 -4.96 21.01 -1.29
C SER A 122 -3.60 20.69 -0.65
N SER A 123 -2.95 19.59 -1.02
CA SER A 123 -1.69 19.10 -0.41
C SER A 123 -1.77 18.83 1.10
N ASP A 124 -2.97 18.81 1.68
CA ASP A 124 -3.20 18.64 3.12
C ASP A 124 -3.30 17.18 3.56
N ARG A 125 -3.52 16.27 2.62
CA ARG A 125 -3.71 14.85 2.88
C ARG A 125 -2.89 14.02 1.92
N VAL A 126 -2.30 12.95 2.43
CA VAL A 126 -1.70 11.91 1.61
C VAL A 126 -2.58 10.67 1.65
N LEU A 127 -2.85 10.13 0.47
CA LEU A 127 -3.50 8.85 0.26
C LEU A 127 -2.41 7.82 -0.01
N ALA A 128 -2.43 6.77 0.80
CA ALA A 128 -1.60 5.60 0.65
C ALA A 128 -2.46 4.37 0.39
N ARG A 129 -1.95 3.49 -0.45
CA ARG A 129 -2.45 2.14 -0.65
C ARG A 129 -1.86 1.25 0.43
N GLN A 130 -2.72 0.60 1.19
CA GLN A 130 -2.36 -0.47 2.09
C GLN A 130 -2.77 -1.79 1.42
N PHE A 131 -1.79 -2.50 0.89
CA PHE A 131 -1.99 -3.79 0.22
C PHE A 131 -1.63 -4.92 1.18
N GLU A 132 -2.62 -5.71 1.59
CA GLU A 132 -2.42 -6.77 2.58
C GLU A 132 -3.02 -8.10 2.14
N GLY A 133 -2.44 -9.21 2.62
CA GLY A 133 -2.95 -10.54 2.33
C GLY A 133 -2.08 -11.67 2.90
N LEU A 134 -2.30 -12.87 2.37
CA LEU A 134 -1.55 -14.07 2.70
C LEU A 134 -0.69 -14.52 1.50
N LEU A 135 0.62 -14.64 1.72
CA LEU A 135 1.59 -15.15 0.77
C LEU A 135 1.23 -16.57 0.33
N GLY A 136 1.33 -16.84 -0.97
CA GLY A 136 1.02 -18.15 -1.55
C GLY A 136 -0.48 -18.44 -1.70
N THR A 137 -1.36 -17.46 -1.47
CA THR A 137 -2.82 -17.60 -1.64
C THR A 137 -3.37 -16.53 -2.59
N SER A 138 -4.65 -16.65 -2.95
CA SER A 138 -5.40 -15.59 -3.63
C SER A 138 -6.04 -14.59 -2.67
N ASN A 139 -5.74 -14.63 -1.36
CA ASN A 139 -6.29 -13.72 -0.38
C ASN A 139 -5.44 -12.45 -0.30
N ALA A 140 -5.95 -11.37 -0.88
CA ALA A 140 -5.31 -10.07 -0.87
C ALA A 140 -6.37 -8.96 -1.08
N SER A 141 -6.23 -7.81 -0.43
CA SER A 141 -7.13 -6.68 -0.66
C SER A 141 -6.41 -5.35 -0.42
N ASP A 142 -6.89 -4.32 -1.11
CA ASP A 142 -6.47 -2.94 -0.84
C ASP A 142 -7.35 -2.28 0.23
N TYR A 143 -6.70 -1.42 1.00
CA TYR A 143 -7.31 -0.43 1.87
C TYR A 143 -6.71 0.94 1.56
N ALA A 144 -7.47 2.00 1.82
CA ALA A 144 -6.96 3.36 1.72
C ALA A 144 -6.54 3.85 3.10
N VAL A 145 -5.31 4.33 3.20
CA VAL A 145 -4.80 4.97 4.40
C VAL A 145 -4.63 6.44 4.09
N VAL A 146 -5.36 7.29 4.79
CA VAL A 146 -5.33 8.75 4.62
C VAL A 146 -4.71 9.37 5.86
N TRP A 147 -3.59 10.07 5.67
CA TRP A 147 -3.04 10.94 6.71
C TRP A 147 -3.40 12.38 6.40
N ASP A 148 -4.05 13.04 7.37
CA ASP A 148 -4.38 14.45 7.36
C ASP A 148 -3.35 15.24 8.16
N ARG A 149 -2.65 16.17 7.50
CA ARG A 149 -1.59 16.96 8.12
C ARG A 149 -2.12 18.01 9.08
N GLN A 150 -3.33 18.53 8.86
CA GLN A 150 -3.91 19.60 9.67
C GLN A 150 -4.45 19.03 10.98
N GLN A 151 -5.16 17.91 10.90
CA GLN A 151 -5.70 17.21 12.07
C GLN A 151 -4.68 16.28 12.72
N ASN A 152 -3.56 16.03 12.03
CA ASN A 152 -2.55 15.07 12.42
C ASN A 152 -3.16 13.68 12.72
N CYS A 153 -4.10 13.26 11.87
CA CYS A 153 -4.87 12.04 12.05
C CYS A 153 -4.56 11.05 10.92
N LEU A 154 -4.51 9.76 11.25
CA LEU A 154 -4.40 8.67 10.30
C LEU A 154 -5.71 7.89 10.31
N SER A 155 -6.28 7.67 9.13
CA SER A 155 -7.52 6.90 8.97
C SER A 155 -7.30 5.79 7.95
N THR A 156 -7.79 4.59 8.27
CA THR A 156 -7.86 3.47 7.33
C THR A 156 -9.32 3.32 6.91
N ILE A 157 -9.60 3.43 5.62
CA ILE A 157 -10.94 3.35 5.05
C ILE A 157 -11.01 2.28 3.97
N ALA A 158 -12.16 1.62 3.90
CA ALA A 158 -12.49 0.57 2.95
C ALA A 158 -13.99 0.66 2.60
N PRO A 159 -14.42 0.08 1.48
CA PRO A 159 -15.84 -0.09 1.22
C PRO A 159 -16.51 -0.89 2.35
N ALA A 160 -17.64 -0.38 2.86
CA ALA A 160 -18.36 -0.98 3.99
C ALA A 160 -19.86 -1.09 3.67
N GLY A 161 -20.50 -2.12 4.24
CA GLY A 161 -21.93 -2.40 4.01
C GLY A 161 -22.23 -2.98 2.62
N ILE A 162 -21.23 -3.56 1.97
CA ILE A 162 -21.33 -4.25 0.67
C ILE A 162 -20.54 -5.57 0.71
N ASP A 163 -20.99 -6.58 -0.03
CA ASP A 163 -20.32 -7.88 -0.10
C ASP A 163 -19.30 -7.91 -1.25
N TYR A 164 -18.03 -8.17 -0.92
CA TYR A 164 -16.95 -8.33 -1.90
C TYR A 164 -15.85 -9.26 -1.38
N THR A 165 -15.07 -9.84 -2.30
CA THR A 165 -13.87 -10.61 -1.97
C THR A 165 -12.62 -9.75 -2.09
N TYR A 166 -12.60 -8.87 -3.10
CA TYR A 166 -11.45 -8.03 -3.44
C TYR A 166 -11.84 -6.56 -3.50
N ALA A 167 -11.00 -5.70 -2.94
CA ALA A 167 -11.03 -4.27 -3.20
C ALA A 167 -9.71 -3.83 -3.85
N VAL A 168 -9.81 -2.97 -4.86
CA VAL A 168 -8.68 -2.34 -5.54
C VAL A 168 -8.80 -0.83 -5.40
N LEU A 169 -7.80 -0.20 -4.80
CA LEU A 169 -7.76 1.24 -4.61
C LEU A 169 -7.43 1.94 -5.93
N LEU A 170 -8.26 2.89 -6.34
CA LEU A 170 -8.11 3.60 -7.61
C LEU A 170 -7.53 5.01 -7.45
N GLY A 171 -7.72 5.67 -6.31
CA GLY A 171 -7.26 7.04 -6.05
C GLY A 171 -8.36 7.95 -5.52
N TRP A 172 -8.17 9.26 -5.59
CA TRP A 172 -9.21 10.24 -5.23
C TRP A 172 -10.29 10.31 -6.29
N SER A 173 -11.53 10.64 -5.90
CA SER A 173 -12.58 10.95 -6.86
C SER A 173 -12.39 12.36 -7.42
N GLN A 174 -12.33 12.47 -8.75
CA GLN A 174 -12.26 13.76 -9.43
C GLN A 174 -13.51 14.62 -9.16
N ASN A 175 -14.69 14.00 -9.05
CA ASN A 175 -15.96 14.71 -8.89
C ASN A 175 -16.27 15.01 -7.40
N ASN A 176 -15.72 14.22 -6.47
CA ASN A 176 -15.92 14.36 -5.04
C ASN A 176 -14.57 14.26 -4.30
N PRO A 177 -13.82 15.37 -4.12
CA PRO A 177 -12.46 15.34 -3.57
C PRO A 177 -12.31 14.74 -2.16
N GLU A 178 -13.41 14.64 -1.40
CA GLU A 178 -13.48 14.01 -0.07
C GLU A 178 -13.77 12.51 -0.12
N GLN A 179 -13.75 11.90 -1.32
CA GLN A 179 -13.98 10.48 -1.52
C GLN A 179 -12.77 9.81 -2.18
N VAL A 180 -12.50 8.60 -1.72
CA VAL A 180 -11.55 7.68 -2.32
C VAL A 180 -12.32 6.64 -3.11
N LEU A 181 -11.86 6.34 -4.33
CA LEU A 181 -12.50 5.39 -5.22
C LEU A 181 -11.86 4.00 -5.08
N PHE A 182 -12.73 3.00 -5.01
CA PHE A 182 -12.37 1.59 -5.03
C PHE A 182 -13.11 0.90 -6.17
N ARG A 183 -12.47 -0.13 -6.75
CA ARG A 183 -13.15 -1.15 -7.56
C ARG A 183 -13.28 -2.41 -6.71
N THR A 184 -14.48 -2.96 -6.56
CA THR A 184 -14.70 -4.18 -5.78
C THR A 184 -15.31 -5.28 -6.65
N GLY A 185 -14.94 -6.52 -6.36
CA GLY A 185 -15.48 -7.70 -7.03
C GLY A 185 -15.49 -8.93 -6.14
N GLN A 186 -16.26 -9.93 -6.53
CA GLN A 186 -16.18 -11.27 -5.96
C GLN A 186 -15.22 -12.14 -6.76
N LEU A 187 -14.64 -13.14 -6.10
CA LEU A 187 -13.81 -14.12 -6.79
C LEU A 187 -14.63 -14.87 -7.84
N GLY A 188 -14.17 -14.84 -9.09
CA GLY A 188 -14.83 -15.49 -10.21
C GLY A 188 -15.84 -14.62 -10.97
N ASP A 189 -16.11 -13.40 -10.49
CA ASP A 189 -16.98 -12.45 -11.18
C ASP A 189 -16.20 -11.55 -12.14
N ASP A 190 -16.72 -11.40 -13.36
CA ASP A 190 -16.18 -10.47 -14.36
C ASP A 190 -16.68 -9.02 -14.15
N ASN A 191 -17.79 -8.84 -13.44
CA ASN A 191 -18.47 -7.56 -13.29
C ASN A 191 -18.12 -6.89 -11.96
N TRP A 192 -17.07 -6.08 -11.95
CA TRP A 192 -16.67 -5.34 -10.76
C TRP A 192 -17.32 -3.96 -10.73
N SER A 193 -17.75 -3.54 -9.54
CA SER A 193 -18.41 -2.25 -9.33
C SER A 193 -17.44 -1.22 -8.76
N MET A 194 -17.65 0.06 -9.10
CA MET A 194 -16.90 1.17 -8.53
C MET A 194 -17.65 1.81 -7.37
N TRP A 195 -16.96 2.04 -6.28
CA TRP A 195 -17.49 2.63 -5.05
C TRP A 195 -16.66 3.83 -4.62
N GLY A 196 -17.35 4.88 -4.17
CA GLY A 196 -16.74 6.00 -3.48
C GLY A 196 -16.88 5.82 -1.98
N VAL A 197 -15.78 5.94 -1.26
CA VAL A 197 -15.73 5.87 0.20
C VAL A 197 -15.32 7.24 0.71
N ALA A 198 -16.20 7.90 1.45
CA ALA A 198 -15.90 9.17 2.10
C ALA A 198 -14.95 8.96 3.29
N LEU A 199 -14.25 10.02 3.70
CA LEU A 199 -13.31 9.97 4.84
C LEU A 199 -13.97 9.56 6.18
N ASN A 200 -15.29 9.69 6.30
CA ASN A 200 -16.07 9.21 7.45
C ASN A 200 -16.50 7.73 7.33
N GLY A 201 -16.00 6.99 6.33
CA GLY A 201 -16.33 5.58 6.08
C GLY A 201 -17.62 5.34 5.29
N LYS A 202 -18.39 6.38 4.95
CA LYS A 202 -19.63 6.20 4.18
C LYS A 202 -19.33 5.74 2.75
N THR A 203 -19.91 4.62 2.36
CA THR A 203 -19.76 4.02 1.03
C THR A 203 -20.95 4.38 0.14
N VAL A 204 -20.69 4.78 -1.11
CA VAL A 204 -21.69 5.10 -2.14
C VAL A 204 -21.29 4.55 -3.50
N LEU A 205 -22.27 4.13 -4.31
CA LEU A 205 -22.00 3.64 -5.67
C LEU A 205 -21.50 4.79 -6.55
N ALA A 206 -20.43 4.58 -7.31
CA ALA A 206 -19.69 5.62 -8.02
C ALA A 206 -19.58 5.33 -9.54
N VAL A 207 -20.73 5.11 -10.20
CA VAL A 207 -20.83 4.61 -11.59
C VAL A 207 -20.05 5.46 -12.61
N GLU A 208 -20.01 6.78 -12.45
CA GLU A 208 -19.38 7.72 -13.39
C GLU A 208 -18.17 8.46 -12.80
N ALA A 209 -17.72 8.06 -11.61
CA ALA A 209 -16.59 8.71 -10.97
C ALA A 209 -15.29 8.35 -11.70
N LYS A 210 -14.40 9.34 -11.80
CA LYS A 210 -13.07 9.16 -12.39
C LYS A 210 -12.01 9.22 -11.30
N PRO A 211 -11.10 8.23 -11.22
CA PRO A 211 -9.99 8.29 -10.29
C PRO A 211 -8.98 9.34 -10.74
N MET A 212 -8.39 10.01 -9.76
CA MET A 212 -7.34 10.99 -9.95
C MET A 212 -6.23 10.75 -8.93
N VAL A 213 -5.00 10.89 -9.38
CA VAL A 213 -3.80 10.95 -8.53
C VAL A 213 -3.07 12.25 -8.77
N LEU A 214 -2.50 12.78 -7.69
CA LEU A 214 -1.85 14.08 -7.61
C LEU A 214 -0.53 13.96 -6.84
N GLY A 215 0.40 14.85 -7.17
CA GLY A 215 1.77 14.81 -6.68
C GLY A 215 2.73 14.31 -7.74
N GLN A 216 4.03 14.49 -7.47
CA GLN A 216 5.09 14.14 -8.40
C GLN A 216 5.90 12.96 -7.86
N VAL A 217 5.97 11.87 -8.63
CA VAL A 217 6.85 10.74 -8.31
C VAL A 217 8.27 11.09 -8.72
N VAL A 218 9.21 10.99 -7.78
CA VAL A 218 10.63 11.27 -8.04
C VAL A 218 11.48 10.08 -7.60
N ASN A 219 12.34 9.63 -8.52
CA ASN A 219 13.34 8.61 -8.27
C ASN A 219 14.58 9.24 -7.59
N HIS A 220 14.45 9.65 -6.33
CA HIS A 220 15.64 10.02 -5.55
C HIS A 220 16.33 8.76 -5.05
N VAL A 221 17.51 8.48 -5.60
CA VAL A 221 18.52 7.59 -5.01
C VAL A 221 19.08 8.31 -3.79
N TRP A 222 18.61 7.99 -2.58
CA TRP A 222 19.14 8.63 -1.36
C TRP A 222 20.53 8.07 -1.03
N ALA A 223 21.54 8.94 -1.03
CA ALA A 223 22.90 8.75 -0.49
C ALA A 223 22.99 9.01 1.03
N GLY A 224 22.22 8.27 1.85
CA GLY A 224 22.19 8.40 3.31
C GLY A 224 22.74 7.15 3.98
N PRO A 225 23.34 7.24 5.18
CA PRO A 225 24.07 6.13 5.78
C PRO A 225 23.13 4.94 6.02
N GLN A 226 23.36 3.86 5.27
CA GLN A 226 22.83 2.55 5.62
C GLN A 226 23.60 2.08 6.84
N LEU A 227 22.99 2.16 8.02
CA LEU A 227 23.49 1.47 9.21
C LEU A 227 23.45 -0.03 8.95
N ARG A 228 24.52 -0.55 8.34
CA ARG A 228 24.95 -1.93 8.51
C ARG A 228 25.39 -2.04 9.97
N ARG A 229 24.53 -2.59 10.82
CA ARG A 229 25.04 -3.18 12.06
C ARG A 229 25.69 -4.51 11.67
N CYS A 230 27.01 -4.56 11.82
CA CYS A 230 27.78 -5.79 11.86
C CYS A 230 27.38 -6.63 13.07
#